data_AF-A0A969PCG4-F1
#
_entry.id   AF-A0A969PCG4-F1
#
_cell.length_a   1.000
_cell.length_b   1.000
_cell.length_c   1.000
_cell.angle_alpha   90.00
_cell.angle_beta   90.00
_cell.angle_gamma   90.00
#
_symmetry.space_group_name_H-M   'P 1'
#
loop_
_entity.id
_entity.type
_entity.pdbx_description
1 polymer ?
#
loop_
_entity_poly.entity_id
_entity_poly.type
_entity_poly.pdbx_seq_one_letter_code
_entity_poly.pdbx_strand_id
1 'polypeptide(L)' 'MTDSTFGPYAVAQESIIEYRYTVYFEGLALWKENDPRRRATIARQLADWAATLAELEAEESRKFTEQPASTDEAA' A
#
# COMPACT_ATOMS: atom_id res chain seq x y z
N MET A 1 -22.81 23.87 -15.23
CA MET A 1 -21.48 23.90 -15.87
C MET A 1 -20.66 22.78 -15.26
N THR A 2 -20.38 21.78 -16.10
CA THR A 2 -19.55 20.58 -15.92
C THR A 2 -19.67 19.82 -14.60
N ASP A 3 -20.72 19.01 -14.56
CA ASP A 3 -20.74 17.71 -13.89
C ASP A 3 -19.62 16.85 -14.52
N SER A 4 -18.51 16.67 -13.81
CA SER A 4 -17.40 15.83 -14.27
C SER A 4 -17.70 14.40 -13.91
N THR A 5 -18.26 13.70 -14.89
CA THR A 5 -18.45 12.25 -14.95
C THR A 5 -17.15 11.52 -14.61
N PHE A 6 -16.97 11.15 -13.35
CA PHE A 6 -16.01 10.12 -12.97
C PHE A 6 -16.52 8.81 -13.58
N GLY A 7 -15.85 8.34 -14.64
CA GLY A 7 -16.14 7.05 -15.24
C GLY A 7 -15.96 5.90 -14.22
N PRO A 8 -16.53 4.72 -14.47
CA PRO A 8 -16.48 3.56 -13.55
C PRO A 8 -15.08 2.94 -13.35
N TYR A 9 -14.03 3.62 -13.82
CA TYR A 9 -12.63 3.24 -13.70
C TYR A 9 -11.80 4.28 -12.94
N ALA A 10 -12.43 5.10 -12.10
CA ALA A 10 -11.71 5.84 -11.08
C ALA A 10 -11.22 4.84 -10.03
N VAL A 11 -10.03 4.25 -10.26
CA VAL A 11 -9.29 3.51 -9.23
C VAL A 11 -9.08 4.51 -8.10
N ALA A 12 -9.76 4.28 -6.98
CA ALA A 12 -9.58 5.08 -5.78
C ALA A 12 -8.08 5.10 -5.44
N GLN A 13 -7.58 6.30 -5.13
CA GLN A 13 -6.19 6.60 -4.78
C GLN A 13 -5.50 5.46 -4.04
N GLU A 14 -4.34 5.03 -4.55
CA GLU A 14 -3.23 4.46 -3.78
C GLU A 14 -3.66 3.46 -2.70
N SER A 15 -4.29 2.37 -3.12
CA SER A 15 -4.76 1.37 -2.16
C SER A 15 -3.56 0.68 -1.50
N ILE A 16 -3.66 0.39 -0.20
CA ILE A 16 -2.64 -0.38 0.54
C ILE A 16 -2.26 -1.69 -0.17
N ILE A 17 -3.20 -2.29 -0.90
CA ILE A 17 -3.01 -3.51 -1.70
C ILE A 17 -2.02 -3.26 -2.86
N GLU A 18 -2.12 -2.12 -3.55
CA GLU A 18 -1.19 -1.77 -4.63
C GLU A 18 0.24 -1.61 -4.11
N TYR A 19 0.41 -1.00 -2.94
CA TYR A 19 1.72 -0.88 -2.31
C TYR A 19 2.28 -2.25 -1.88
N ARG A 20 1.44 -3.16 -1.32
CA ARG A 20 1.84 -4.54 -1.02
C ARG A 20 2.38 -5.26 -2.26
N TYR A 21 1.67 -5.18 -3.39
CA TYR A 21 2.10 -5.80 -4.64
C TYR A 21 3.36 -5.15 -5.20
N THR A 22 3.43 -3.82 -5.20
CA THR A 22 4.60 -3.07 -5.68
C THR A 22 5.85 -3.49 -4.93
N VAL A 23 5.82 -3.49 -3.60
CA VAL A 23 6.95 -3.92 -2.76
C VAL A 23 7.34 -5.38 -3.05
N TYR A 24 6.36 -6.27 -3.21
CA TYR A 24 6.62 -7.68 -3.54
C TYR A 24 7.32 -7.85 -4.90
N PHE A 25 6.76 -7.26 -5.97
CA PHE A 25 7.31 -7.43 -7.31
C PHE A 25 8.66 -6.74 -7.48
N GLU A 26 8.84 -5.56 -6.89
CA GLU A 26 10.10 -4.83 -6.96
C GLU A 26 11.19 -5.48 -6.09
N GLY A 27 10.82 -6.11 -4.97
CA GLY A 27 11.70 -7.00 -4.22
C GLY A 27 12.19 -8.19 -5.04
N LEU A 28 11.29 -8.82 -5.82
CA LEU A 28 11.67 -9.89 -6.75
C LEU A 28 12.55 -9.38 -7.89
N ALA A 29 12.26 -8.20 -8.43
CA ALA A 29 13.07 -7.56 -9.47
C ALA A 29 14.48 -7.27 -8.97
N LEU A 30 14.61 -6.72 -7.76
CA LEU A 30 15.88 -6.45 -7.10
C LEU A 30 16.73 -7.71 -6.99
N TRP A 31 16.13 -8.82 -6.55
CA TRP A 31 16.82 -10.10 -6.36
C TRP A 31 17.30 -10.71 -7.68
N LYS A 32 16.55 -10.52 -8.76
CA LYS A 32 16.84 -11.09 -10.08
C LYS A 32 17.77 -10.22 -10.94
N GLU A 33 17.94 -8.93 -10.62
CA GLU A 33 18.73 -8.00 -11.42
C GLU A 33 20.25 -8.16 -11.21
N ASN A 34 20.95 -8.37 -12.33
CA ASN A 34 22.39 -8.59 -12.34
C ASN A 34 23.18 -7.28 -12.47
N ASP A 35 22.66 -6.28 -13.18
CA ASP A 35 23.34 -4.98 -13.34
C ASP A 35 23.28 -4.17 -12.04
N PRO A 36 24.42 -3.88 -11.39
CA PRO A 36 24.46 -3.14 -10.14
C PRO A 36 23.86 -1.73 -10.24
N ARG A 37 23.90 -1.08 -11.41
CA ARG A 37 23.34 0.27 -11.58
C ARG A 37 21.82 0.24 -11.56
N ARG A 38 21.22 -0.74 -12.24
CA ARG A 38 19.77 -0.96 -12.21
C ARG A 38 19.32 -1.41 -10.84
N ARG A 39 20.06 -2.34 -10.22
CA ARG A 39 19.79 -2.82 -8.86
C ARG A 39 19.80 -1.69 -7.84
N ALA A 40 20.70 -0.72 -7.96
CA ALA A 40 20.71 0.47 -7.10
C ALA A 40 19.45 1.33 -7.26
N THR A 41 18.98 1.55 -8.49
CA THR A 41 17.73 2.28 -8.75
C THR A 41 16.52 1.56 -8.17
N ILE A 42 16.40 0.25 -8.42
CA ILE A 42 15.31 -0.58 -7.89
C ILE A 42 15.32 -0.55 -6.36
N ALA A 43 16.50 -0.70 -5.74
CA ALA A 43 16.63 -0.67 -4.29
C ALA A 43 16.13 0.64 -3.68
N ARG A 44 16.43 1.78 -4.32
CA ARG A 44 15.95 3.08 -3.87
C ARG A 44 14.43 3.17 -3.95
N GLN A 45 13.85 2.83 -5.10
CA GLN A 45 12.40 2.90 -5.29
C GLN A 45 11.67 1.94 -4.34
N LEU A 46 12.20 0.72 -4.17
CA LEU A 46 11.67 -0.26 -3.22
C LEU A 46 11.67 0.27 -1.78
N ALA A 47 12.72 0.99 -1.37
CA ALA A 47 12.76 1.60 -0.04
C ALA A 47 11.67 2.68 0.12
N ASP A 48 11.47 3.53 -0.88
CA ASP A 48 10.43 4.57 -0.85
C ASP A 48 9.03 3.93 -0.76
N TRP A 49 8.72 2.95 -1.61
CA TRP A 49 7.43 2.25 -1.57
C TRP A 49 7.21 1.45 -0.28
N ALA A 50 8.27 0.82 0.26
CA ALA A 50 8.17 0.08 1.52
C ALA A 50 7.93 1.02 2.71
N ALA A 51 8.51 2.22 2.70
CA ALA A 51 8.24 3.24 3.72
C ALA A 51 6.77 3.66 3.69
N THR A 52 6.24 3.99 2.51
CA THR A 52 4.81 4.33 2.37
C THR A 52 3.91 3.16 2.78
N LEU A 53 4.23 1.93 2.36
CA LEU A 53 3.46 0.76 2.78
C LEU A 53 3.46 0.59 4.31
N ALA A 54 4.60 0.81 4.97
CA ALA A 54 4.69 0.70 6.42
C ALA A 54 3.77 1.70 7.15
N GLU A 55 3.67 2.93 6.65
CA GLU A 55 2.74 3.93 7.18
C GLU A 55 1.28 3.51 6.98
N LEU A 56 0.92 3.05 5.78
CA LEU A 56 -0.43 2.58 5.48
C LEU A 56 -0.83 1.37 6.33
N GLU A 57 0.08 0.41 6.54
CA GLU A 57 -0.16 -0.75 7.42
C GLU A 57 -0.29 -0.34 8.89
N ALA A 58 0.49 0.63 9.34
CA ALA A 58 0.37 1.17 10.70
C ALA A 58 -1.00 1.83 10.89
N GLU A 59 -1.49 2.61 9.93
CA GLU A 59 -2.83 3.21 9.95
C GLU A 59 -3.93 2.15 9.93
N GLU A 60 -3.81 1.14 9.06
CA GLU A 60 -4.77 0.03 8.97
C GLU A 60 -4.82 -0.76 10.29
N SER A 61 -3.67 -0.98 10.95
CA SER A 61 -3.61 -1.70 12.24
C SER A 61 -4.31 -0.96 13.38
N ARG A 62 -4.32 0.38 13.37
CA ARG A 62 -5.02 1.18 14.39
C ARG A 62 -6.52 0.99 14.34
N LYS A 63 -7.10 0.80 13.13
CA LYS A 63 -8.54 0.54 12.94
C LYS A 63 -9.00 -0.72 13.68
N PHE A 64 -8.14 -1.73 13.80
CA PHE A 64 -8.42 -2.96 14.55
C PHE A 64 -8.26 -2.80 16.07
N THR A 65 -7.48 -1.81 16.52
CA THR A 65 -7.28 -1.52 17.95
C THR A 65 -8.37 -0.58 18.49
N GLU A 66 -8.93 0.28 17.64
CA GLU A 66 -9.94 1.28 18.00
C GLU A 66 -11.39 0.80 17.83
N GLN A 67 -11.65 -0.46 17.46
CA GLN A 67 -12.98 -1.07 17.60
C GLN A 67 -13.18 -1.54 19.06
N PRO A 68 -13.87 -0.79 19.93
CA PRO A 68 -14.26 -1.32 21.22
C PRO A 68 -15.26 -2.47 21.00
N ALA A 69 -15.06 -3.54 21.76
CA ALA A 69 -16.05 -4.59 21.95
C ALA A 69 -17.40 -3.94 22.28
N SER A 70 -18.34 -3.98 21.32
CA SER A 70 -19.73 -3.64 21.59
C SER A 70 -20.22 -4.64 22.63
N THR A 71 -20.33 -4.14 23.86
CA THR A 71 -20.84 -4.87 25.02
C THR A 71 -22.27 -5.29 24.72
N ASP A 72 -22.45 -6.57 24.41
CA ASP A 72 -23.77 -7.20 24.33
C ASP A 72 -23.93 -8.03 25.60
N GLU A 73 -24.33 -7.37 26.69
CA GLU A 73 -24.77 -8.03 27.92
C GLU A 73 -25.98 -7.25 28.48
N ALA A 74 -27.15 -7.58 27.94
CA ALA A 74 -28.43 -7.34 28.57
C ALA A 74 -29.35 -8.52 28.23
N ALA A 75 -29.30 -9.56 29.08
CA ALA A 75 -30.26 -10.64 29.16
C ALA A 75 -30.84 -10.70 30.58
#